data_AF-A0A2M7IFU7-F1
#
_entry.id   AF-A0A2M7IFU7-F1
#
_cell.length_a   1.000
_cell.length_b   1.000
_cell.length_c   1.000
_cell.angle_alpha   90.00
_cell.angle_beta   90.00
_cell.angle_gamma   90.00
#
_symmetry.space_group_name_H-M   'P 1'
#
loop_
_entity.id
_entity.type
_entity.pdbx_description
1 polymer ?
#
loop_
_entity_poly.entity_id
_entity_poly.type
_entity_poly.pdbx_seq_one_letter_code
_entity_poly.pdbx_strand_id
1 'polypeptide(L)' 'MAKSIILEIRAGAGGDEASLFAADLLRMYQKYAQNQNWVFLLLDTHPSPLG' A
#
# COMPACT_ATOMS: atom_id res chain seq x y z
N MET A 1 -13.88 14.84 15.36
CA MET A 1 -12.65 14.03 15.32
C MET A 1 -12.51 13.46 13.93
N ALA A 2 -11.36 13.64 13.28
CA ALA A 2 -11.08 12.94 12.02
C ALA A 2 -10.97 11.43 12.31
N LYS A 3 -11.66 10.61 11.51
CA LYS A 3 -11.61 9.15 11.64
C LYS A 3 -10.45 8.66 10.77
N SER A 4 -9.46 8.01 11.39
CA SER A 4 -8.39 7.34 10.65
C SER A 4 -8.89 6.06 10.01
N ILE A 5 -8.24 5.62 8.95
CA ILE A 5 -8.48 4.32 8.32
C ILE A 5 -7.22 3.46 8.39
N ILE A 6 -7.42 2.14 8.29
CA ILE A 6 -6.35 1.18 8.02
C ILE A 6 -6.59 0.65 6.61
N LEU A 7 -5.53 0.65 5.79
CA LEU A 7 -5.53 0.11 4.44
C LEU A 7 -4.63 -1.12 4.39
N GLU A 8 -5.21 -2.29 4.14
CA GLU A 8 -4.47 -3.52 3.88
C GLU A 8 -4.45 -3.80 2.37
N ILE A 9 -3.26 -4.01 1.81
CA ILE A 9 -3.06 -4.37 0.41
C ILE A 9 -2.50 -5.79 0.38
N ARG A 10 -3.15 -6.69 -0.35
CA ARG A 10 -2.75 -8.09 -0.49
C ARG A 10 -2.70 -8.46 -1.96
N ALA A 11 -1.64 -9.14 -2.38
CA ALA A 11 -1.57 -9.71 -3.72
C ALA A 11 -2.71 -10.73 -3.91
N GLY A 12 -3.41 -10.63 -5.03
CA GLY A 12 -4.48 -11.55 -5.41
C GLY A 12 -3.95 -12.72 -6.25
N ALA A 13 -4.70 -13.09 -7.29
CA ALA A 13 -4.23 -14.03 -8.30
C ALA A 13 -3.20 -13.36 -9.23
N GLY A 14 -2.22 -14.14 -9.72
CA GLY A 14 -1.18 -13.65 -10.62
C GLY A 14 0.22 -13.60 -10.01
N GLY A 15 0.46 -14.26 -8.87
CA GLY A 15 1.81 -14.51 -8.34
C GLY A 15 2.67 -13.25 -8.19
N ASP A 16 3.79 -13.23 -8.91
CA ASP A 16 4.78 -12.17 -8.86
C ASP A 16 4.24 -10.85 -9.44
N GLU A 17 3.49 -10.89 -10.54
CA GLU A 17 2.84 -9.71 -11.11
C GLU A 17 1.82 -9.10 -10.14
N ALA A 18 1.10 -9.94 -9.40
CA ALA A 18 0.16 -9.47 -8.37
C ALA A 18 0.87 -8.79 -7.19
N SER A 19 2.07 -9.26 -6.83
CA SER A 19 2.90 -8.68 -5.77
C SER A 19 3.47 -7.32 -6.20
N LEU A 20 3.99 -7.23 -7.43
CA LEU A 20 4.43 -5.96 -8.01
C LEU A 20 3.30 -4.94 -8.07
N PHE A 21 2.10 -5.36 -8.49
CA PHE A 21 0.95 -4.49 -8.53
C PHE A 21 0.49 -4.03 -7.13
N ALA A 22 0.56 -4.90 -6.12
CA ALA A 22 0.31 -4.52 -4.72
C ALA A 22 1.30 -3.45 -4.23
N ALA A 23 2.59 -3.56 -4.59
CA ALA A 23 3.59 -2.56 -4.28
C ALA A 23 3.32 -1.22 -5.00
N ASP A 24 2.82 -1.24 -6.23
CA ASP A 24 2.43 -0.03 -6.96
C ASP A 24 1.23 0.67 -6.32
N LEU A 25 0.23 -0.08 -5.85
CA LEU A 25 -0.90 0.47 -5.09
C LEU A 25 -0.43 1.12 -3.79
N LEU A 26 0.49 0.48 -3.05
CA LEU A 26 1.07 1.06 -1.84
C LEU A 26 1.73 2.42 -2.13
N ARG A 27 2.57 2.49 -3.17
CA ARG A 27 3.23 3.74 -3.59
C ARG A 27 2.21 4.81 -4.02
N MET A 28 1.17 4.41 -4.76
CA MET A 28 0.11 5.29 -5.19
C MET A 28 -0.62 5.91 -3.99
N TYR A 29 -1.05 5.11 -3.02
CA TYR A 29 -1.77 5.60 -1.85
C TYR A 29 -0.88 6.41 -0.89
N GLN A 30 0.40 6.06 -0.76
CA GLN A 30 1.35 6.87 -0.01
C GLN A 30 1.50 8.27 -0.63
N LYS A 31 1.64 8.36 -1.95
CA LYS A 31 1.70 9.64 -2.67
C LYS A 31 0.37 10.40 -2.59
N TYR A 32 -0.76 9.70 -2.67
CA TYR A 32 -2.08 10.32 -2.50
C TYR A 32 -2.23 10.94 -1.10
N ALA A 33 -1.88 10.21 -0.03
CA ALA A 33 -1.90 10.72 1.33
C ALA A 33 -1.02 11.97 1.49
N GLN A 34 0.19 11.96 0.93
CA GLN A 34 1.07 13.14 0.90
C GLN A 34 0.40 14.34 0.21
N ASN A 35 -0.21 14.13 -0.97
CA ASN A 35 -0.90 15.19 -1.71
C ASN A 35 -2.12 15.75 -0.97
N GLN A 36 -2.76 14.95 -0.10
CA GLN A 36 -3.87 15.38 0.75
C GLN A 36 -3.40 15.96 2.10
N ASN A 37 -2.08 16.07 2.33
CA ASN A 37 -1.49 16.42 3.63
C ASN A 37 -1.92 15.49 4.78
N TRP A 38 -2.14 14.21 4.49
CA TRP A 38 -2.44 13.19 5.48
C TRP A 38 -1.17 12.53 6.00
N VAL A 39 -1.19 12.14 7.28
CA VAL A 39 -0.15 11.30 7.85
C VAL A 39 -0.29 9.88 7.31
N PHE A 40 0.78 9.38 6.69
CA PHE A 40 0.87 7.99 6.24
C PHE A 40 1.81 7.22 7.17
N LEU A 41 1.32 6.13 7.76
CA LEU A 41 2.09 5.25 8.62
C LEU A 41 2.06 3.83 8.06
N LEU A 42 3.22 3.29 7.72
CA LEU A 42 3.38 1.90 7.32
C LEU A 42 3.43 1.04 8.59
N LEU A 43 2.47 0.13 8.76
CA LEU A 43 2.34 -0.69 9.97
C LEU A 43 3.04 -2.05 9.84
N ASP A 44 2.84 -2.74 8.72
CA ASP A 44 3.39 -4.07 8.47
C ASP A 44 3.59 -4.29 6.96
N THR A 45 4.58 -5.11 6.61
CA THR A 45 4.86 -5.50 5.22
C THR A 45 5.40 -6.93 5.13
N HIS A 46 4.93 -7.66 4.11
CA HIS A 46 5.48 -8.95 3.70
C HIS A 46 5.93 -8.86 2.24
N PRO A 47 7.18 -8.40 2.00
CA PRO A 47 7.68 -8.23 0.64
C PRO A 47 7.84 -9.58 -0.06
N SER A 48 7.52 -9.62 -1.35
CA SER A 48 7.87 -10.74 -2.21
C SER A 48 9.36 -10.65 -2.61
N PRO A 49 9.98 -11.72 -3.14
CA PRO A 49 11.35 -11.65 -3.65
C PRO A 49 11.56 -10.59 -4.75
N LEU A 50 10.48 -10.20 -5.44
CA LEU A 50 10.51 -9.25 -6.54
C LEU A 50 9.97 -7.86 -6.16
N GLY A 51 9.37 -7.70 -4.98
CA GLY A 51 8.79 -6.43 -4.50
C GLY A 51 7.56 -6.62 -3.63
#